data_AF-A0A924UJC0-F1
#
_entry.id   AF-A0A924UJC0-F1
#
_cell.length_a   1.000
_cell.length_b   1.000
_cell.length_c   1.000
_cell.angle_alpha   90.00
_cell.angle_beta   90.00
_cell.angle_gamma   90.00
#
_symmetry.space_group_name_H-M   'P 1'
#
loop_
_entity.id
_entity.type
_entity.pdbx_description
1 polymer ?
#
loop_
_entity_poly.entity_id
_entity_poly.type
_entity_poly.pdbx_seq_one_letter_code
_entity_poly.pdbx_strand_id
1 'polypeptide(L)'
;MKLKRLLQHHEAHRGSHVLVDNLGDGLLCQENKIYGRIRLAALKAGYQFSAENNNFYEALPLSQLETILTKKIIPYTDNVTVLKQIEKTHPNVSDWQDIGMHLKRNYVFHESCHAVARSVAPVQMTQSEQLRVLQMLLEESFANTCELLAVCDAGETAHQIFYEINSYSFLFEERAHLSSLLKNMNPKLVTLVLLLTYLFSNYLFDEIDDSTLKRVIKIAQSKSDATLSVAQLKSLRQTVKLCFTLDESFKLVTTSFYLRLNGIKTDTRRHLDFDFLKYFESEKNLQDYLRTLVNFI
;
A
#
# COMPACT_ATOMS: atom_id res chain seq x y z
N MET A 1 12.41 16.27 -15.81
CA MET A 1 12.00 17.55 -15.16
C MET A 1 13.22 18.09 -14.44
N LYS A 2 13.52 19.39 -14.55
CA LYS A 2 14.66 20.03 -13.85
C LYS A 2 14.49 19.97 -12.33
N LEU A 3 15.59 19.76 -11.61
CA LEU A 3 15.60 19.66 -10.14
C LEU A 3 14.97 20.91 -9.50
N LYS A 4 15.38 22.11 -9.92
CA LYS A 4 14.80 23.38 -9.45
C LYS A 4 13.27 23.40 -9.49
N ARG A 5 12.68 22.98 -10.62
CA ARG A 5 11.23 22.97 -10.80
C ARG A 5 10.57 21.96 -9.87
N LEU A 6 11.19 20.79 -9.69
CA LEU A 6 10.70 19.78 -8.76
C LEU A 6 10.72 20.28 -7.30
N LEU A 7 11.80 20.93 -6.89
CA LEU A 7 11.90 21.58 -5.57
C LEU A 7 10.85 22.68 -5.40
N GLN A 8 10.58 23.50 -6.43
CA GLN A 8 9.50 24.48 -6.39
C GLN A 8 8.12 23.84 -6.18
N HIS A 9 7.83 22.74 -6.86
CA HIS A 9 6.59 21.98 -6.64
C HIS A 9 6.50 21.45 -5.22
N HIS A 10 7.58 20.92 -4.65
CA HIS A 10 7.60 20.46 -3.26
C HIS A 10 7.37 21.62 -2.28
N GLU A 11 8.05 22.75 -2.47
CA GLU A 11 7.95 23.93 -1.60
C GLU A 11 6.59 24.62 -1.65
N ALA A 12 5.88 24.53 -2.79
CA ALA A 12 4.55 25.08 -2.94
C ALA A 12 3.49 24.35 -2.09
N HIS A 13 3.75 23.11 -1.68
CA HIS A 13 2.78 22.25 -0.99
C HIS A 13 3.17 22.02 0.48
N ARG A 14 3.39 23.09 1.24
CA ARG A 14 3.57 23.01 2.69
C ARG A 14 2.21 22.98 3.41
N GLY A 15 2.16 22.37 4.59
CA GLY A 15 0.92 22.31 5.36
C GLY A 15 1.08 21.63 6.71
N SER A 16 -0.02 21.53 7.45
CA SER A 16 -0.10 20.73 8.66
C SER A 16 0.10 19.25 8.32
N HIS A 17 0.88 18.55 9.15
CA HIS A 17 1.10 17.10 9.06
C HIS A 17 1.93 16.61 7.85
N VAL A 18 2.54 17.53 7.11
CA VAL A 18 3.46 17.24 6.00
C VAL A 18 4.88 17.02 6.53
N LEU A 19 5.58 16.04 5.96
CA LEU A 19 7.01 15.83 6.19
C LEU A 19 7.81 16.73 5.25
N VAL A 20 8.18 17.92 5.74
CA VAL A 20 8.86 18.96 4.94
C VAL A 20 10.24 18.53 4.42
N ASP A 21 10.83 17.50 5.01
CA ASP A 21 12.14 16.96 4.63
C ASP A 21 12.01 15.69 3.76
N ASN A 22 10.78 15.29 3.42
CA ASN A 22 10.48 14.21 2.50
C ASN A 22 9.95 14.77 1.17
N LEU A 23 10.71 14.59 0.10
CA LEU A 23 10.42 15.19 -1.19
C LEU A 23 9.02 14.75 -1.68
N GLY A 24 8.22 15.75 -2.08
CA GLY A 24 6.88 15.52 -2.61
C GLY A 24 5.78 15.19 -1.60
N ASP A 25 6.09 14.92 -0.33
CA ASP A 25 5.11 14.44 0.66
C ASP A 25 3.90 15.38 0.81
N GLY A 26 4.14 16.69 0.78
CA GLY A 26 3.10 17.68 0.90
C GLY A 26 2.10 17.69 -0.25
N LEU A 27 2.60 17.55 -1.49
CA LEU A 27 1.75 17.44 -2.67
C LEU A 27 0.92 16.16 -2.58
N LEU A 28 1.54 15.03 -2.24
CA LEU A 28 0.84 13.74 -2.11
C LEU A 28 -0.23 13.79 -1.01
N CYS A 29 0.05 14.39 0.15
CA CYS A 29 -0.94 14.52 1.21
C CYS A 29 -2.16 15.37 0.81
N GLN A 30 -1.97 16.37 -0.07
CA GLN A 30 -3.01 17.32 -0.46
C GLN A 30 -3.80 16.86 -1.69
N GLU A 31 -3.11 16.30 -2.69
CA GLU A 31 -3.69 16.02 -4.01
C GLU A 31 -3.93 14.53 -4.28
N ASN A 32 -3.26 13.63 -3.55
CA ASN A 32 -3.50 12.20 -3.65
C ASN A 32 -4.43 11.74 -2.52
N LYS A 33 -5.68 11.40 -2.87
CA LYS A 33 -6.75 11.22 -1.88
C LYS A 33 -6.49 10.05 -0.94
N ILE A 34 -5.96 8.95 -1.47
CA ILE A 34 -5.67 7.76 -0.68
C ILE A 34 -4.44 8.03 0.22
N TYR A 35 -3.37 8.58 -0.35
CA TYR A 35 -2.17 8.94 0.42
C TYR A 35 -2.49 9.86 1.60
N GLY A 36 -3.19 10.97 1.34
CA GLY A 36 -3.60 11.93 2.36
C GLY A 36 -4.52 11.32 3.42
N ARG A 37 -5.49 10.49 3.02
CA ARG A 37 -6.41 9.83 3.98
C ARG A 37 -5.67 8.85 4.88
N ILE A 38 -4.75 8.06 4.33
CA ILE A 38 -3.92 7.13 5.09
C ILE A 38 -3.00 7.88 6.06
N ARG A 39 -2.35 8.96 5.62
CA ARG A 39 -1.54 9.83 6.49
C ARG A 39 -2.33 10.29 7.71
N LEU A 40 -3.52 10.84 7.49
CA LEU A 40 -4.39 11.35 8.57
C LEU A 40 -4.89 10.22 9.48
N ALA A 41 -5.22 9.07 8.91
CA ALA A 41 -5.65 7.90 9.68
C ALA A 41 -4.53 7.35 10.58
N ALA A 42 -3.29 7.28 10.08
CA ALA A 42 -2.13 6.86 10.87
C ALA A 42 -1.88 7.83 12.04
N LEU A 43 -1.89 9.14 11.78
CA LEU A 43 -1.77 10.16 12.83
C LEU A 43 -2.88 10.04 13.88
N LYS A 44 -4.14 9.84 13.44
CA LYS A 44 -5.28 9.63 14.35
C LYS A 44 -5.14 8.36 15.18
N ALA A 45 -4.49 7.33 14.66
CA ALA A 45 -4.16 6.11 15.39
C ALA A 45 -2.97 6.29 16.36
N GLY A 46 -2.39 7.49 16.46
CA GLY A 46 -1.31 7.85 17.37
C GLY A 46 0.09 7.55 16.82
N TYR A 47 0.22 7.34 15.51
CA TYR A 47 1.53 7.20 14.88
C TYR A 47 2.21 8.55 14.71
N GLN A 48 3.53 8.53 14.86
CA GLN A 48 4.43 9.63 14.60
C GLN A 48 5.37 9.28 13.45
N PHE A 49 5.98 10.29 12.86
CA PHE A 49 6.95 10.13 11.78
C PHE A 49 8.28 10.73 12.22
N SER A 50 9.38 10.02 11.97
CA SER A 50 10.70 10.44 12.45
C SER A 50 11.73 10.38 11.34
N ALA A 51 12.48 11.48 11.19
CA ALA A 51 13.69 11.56 10.38
C ALA A 51 14.95 11.16 11.16
N GLU A 52 14.81 10.75 12.43
CA GLU A 52 15.94 10.28 13.22
C GLU A 52 16.55 9.04 12.57
N ASN A 53 17.88 9.01 12.52
CA ASN A 53 18.60 7.91 11.90
C ASN A 53 18.22 6.58 12.58
N ASN A 54 17.74 5.64 11.76
CA ASN A 54 17.44 4.29 12.16
C ASN A 54 18.25 3.31 11.29
N ASN A 55 19.48 3.04 11.72
CA ASN A 55 20.41 2.13 11.03
C ASN A 55 19.80 0.74 10.77
N PHE A 56 18.91 0.24 11.64
CA PHE A 56 18.27 -1.06 11.44
C PHE A 56 17.23 -1.02 10.32
N TYR A 57 16.41 0.03 10.28
CA TYR A 57 15.46 0.22 9.18
C TYR A 57 16.20 0.47 7.87
N GLU A 58 17.27 1.25 7.87
CA GLU A 58 18.04 1.50 6.66
C GLU A 58 18.70 0.24 6.10
N ALA A 59 19.18 -0.65 6.98
CA ALA A 59 19.83 -1.90 6.59
C ALA A 59 18.84 -3.00 6.18
N LEU A 60 17.72 -3.15 6.90
CA LEU A 60 16.75 -4.21 6.67
C LEU A 60 15.32 -3.79 7.10
N PRO A 61 14.61 -2.97 6.28
CA PRO A 61 13.30 -2.42 6.62
C PRO A 61 12.27 -3.47 7.05
N LEU A 62 12.21 -4.59 6.31
CA LEU A 62 11.27 -5.69 6.55
C LEU A 62 11.39 -6.28 7.97
N SER A 63 12.56 -6.17 8.61
CA SER A 63 12.76 -6.65 9.98
C SER A 63 12.19 -5.72 11.06
N GLN A 64 11.83 -4.50 10.69
CA GLN A 64 11.47 -3.44 11.62
C GLN A 64 9.97 -3.18 11.69
N LEU A 65 9.14 -3.80 10.84
CA LEU A 65 7.70 -3.53 10.79
C LEU A 65 7.02 -3.68 12.16
N GLU A 66 7.25 -4.76 12.91
CA GLU A 66 6.67 -4.89 14.25
C GLU A 66 7.18 -3.84 15.25
N THR A 67 8.43 -3.40 15.10
CA THR A 67 8.98 -2.31 15.93
C THR A 67 8.28 -0.99 15.61
N ILE A 68 8.06 -0.69 14.32
CA ILE A 68 7.31 0.48 13.83
C ILE A 68 5.89 0.46 14.38
N LEU A 69 5.18 -0.66 14.25
CA LEU A 69 3.79 -0.81 14.69
C LEU A 69 3.64 -0.74 16.21
N THR A 70 4.59 -1.31 16.96
CA THR A 70 4.56 -1.30 18.43
C THR A 70 4.92 0.07 19.00
N LYS A 71 6.00 0.69 18.50
CA LYS A 71 6.45 2.02 18.96
C LYS A 71 5.59 3.14 18.39
N LYS A 72 4.81 2.86 17.35
CA LYS A 72 4.04 3.82 16.57
C LYS A 72 4.89 4.94 15.98
N ILE A 73 6.08 4.60 15.49
CA ILE A 73 7.01 5.54 14.86
C ILE A 73 7.36 5.02 13.47
N ILE A 74 6.93 5.73 12.43
CA ILE A 74 7.21 5.43 11.04
C ILE A 74 8.47 6.20 10.61
N PRO A 75 9.58 5.52 10.30
CA PRO A 75 10.83 6.17 9.92
C PRO A 75 10.76 6.72 8.49
N TYR A 76 11.51 7.80 8.26
CA TYR A 76 11.82 8.30 6.92
C TYR A 76 13.21 8.95 6.93
N THR A 77 13.77 9.20 5.76
CA THR A 77 15.05 9.90 5.59
C THR A 77 14.81 11.30 5.04
N ASP A 78 15.54 12.30 5.55
CA ASP A 78 15.62 13.60 4.88
C ASP A 78 16.31 13.42 3.52
N ASN A 79 15.52 13.52 2.46
CA ASN A 79 16.01 13.46 1.08
C ASN A 79 15.86 14.81 0.37
N VAL A 80 15.44 15.87 1.06
CA VAL A 80 15.24 17.21 0.50
C VAL A 80 16.48 18.09 0.69
N THR A 81 17.16 17.99 1.84
CA THR A 81 18.31 18.84 2.17
C THR A 81 19.45 18.69 1.15
N VAL A 82 19.77 17.46 0.76
CA VAL A 82 20.81 17.18 -0.26
C VAL A 82 20.45 17.76 -1.62
N LEU A 83 19.17 17.71 -2.00
CA LEU A 83 18.69 18.25 -3.27
C LEU A 83 18.79 19.77 -3.31
N LYS A 84 18.41 20.44 -2.20
CA LYS A 84 18.59 21.89 -2.04
C LYS A 84 20.05 22.29 -2.14
N GLN A 85 20.97 21.50 -1.58
CA GLN A 85 22.40 21.75 -1.67
C GLN A 85 22.93 21.60 -3.10
N ILE A 86 22.51 20.57 -3.82
CA ILE A 86 22.87 20.36 -5.23
C ILE A 86 22.41 21.55 -6.08
N GLU A 87 21.13 21.93 -6.00
CA GLU A 87 20.59 23.06 -6.77
C GLU A 87 21.24 24.40 -6.38
N LYS A 88 21.60 24.59 -5.10
CA LYS A 88 22.32 25.79 -4.66
C LYS A 88 23.73 25.88 -5.24
N THR A 89 24.44 24.75 -5.35
CA THR A 89 25.83 24.69 -5.81
C THR A 89 25.92 24.67 -7.34
N HIS A 90 24.97 24.02 -8.00
CA HIS A 90 24.90 23.81 -9.44
C HIS A 90 23.51 24.17 -9.99
N PRO A 91 23.15 25.46 -10.01
CA PRO A 91 21.78 25.88 -10.32
C PRO A 91 21.36 25.53 -11.74
N ASN A 92 20.16 24.96 -11.88
CA ASN A 92 19.55 24.49 -13.14
C ASN A 92 20.35 23.47 -13.95
N VAL A 93 21.41 22.87 -13.38
CA VAL A 93 22.24 21.90 -14.09
C VAL A 93 21.53 20.55 -14.15
N SER A 94 21.18 19.99 -12.99
CA SER A 94 20.68 18.62 -12.87
C SER A 94 19.21 18.45 -13.25
N ASP A 95 18.92 17.31 -13.89
CA ASP A 95 17.57 16.81 -14.14
C ASP A 95 17.22 15.68 -13.17
N TRP A 96 15.92 15.41 -13.02
CA TRP A 96 15.45 14.30 -12.19
C TRP A 96 16.07 12.95 -12.59
N GLN A 97 16.33 12.73 -13.88
CA GLN A 97 16.94 11.49 -14.38
C GLN A 97 18.35 11.27 -13.82
N ASP A 98 19.10 12.34 -13.53
CA ASP A 98 20.45 12.25 -12.96
C ASP A 98 20.44 11.85 -11.48
N ILE A 99 19.31 12.07 -10.80
CA ILE A 99 19.21 12.04 -9.33
C ILE A 99 18.31 10.91 -8.85
N GLY A 100 17.18 10.68 -9.51
CA GLY A 100 16.08 9.86 -9.01
C GLY A 100 16.45 8.41 -8.72
N MET A 101 17.40 7.84 -9.49
CA MET A 101 17.92 6.49 -9.25
C MET A 101 18.82 6.37 -8.01
N HIS A 102 19.39 7.48 -7.55
CA HIS A 102 20.37 7.51 -6.45
C HIS A 102 19.78 8.11 -5.17
N LEU A 103 18.64 8.78 -5.26
CA LEU A 103 17.97 9.34 -4.10
C LEU A 103 17.35 8.23 -3.25
N LYS A 104 17.55 8.31 -1.93
CA LYS A 104 16.89 7.42 -0.98
C LYS A 104 15.36 7.63 -1.06
N ARG A 105 14.65 6.54 -1.36
CA ARG A 105 13.18 6.47 -1.32
C ARG A 105 12.67 6.34 0.11
N ASN A 106 11.48 6.86 0.36
CA ASN A 106 10.82 6.87 1.66
C ASN A 106 9.48 6.15 1.57
N TYR A 107 9.37 4.93 2.10
CA TYR A 107 8.16 4.12 1.96
C TYR A 107 7.06 4.45 2.98
N VAL A 108 6.97 5.72 3.37
CA VAL A 108 6.11 6.19 4.45
C VAL A 108 4.64 5.87 4.19
N PHE A 109 4.22 5.90 2.94
CA PHE A 109 2.85 5.55 2.57
C PHE A 109 2.52 4.10 2.89
N HIS A 110 3.39 3.19 2.47
CA HIS A 110 3.23 1.75 2.67
C HIS A 110 3.22 1.40 4.17
N GLU A 111 4.20 1.91 4.92
CA GLU A 111 4.25 1.71 6.38
C GLU A 111 3.03 2.32 7.09
N SER A 112 2.51 3.44 6.60
CA SER A 112 1.28 4.04 7.11
C SER A 112 0.06 3.17 6.82
N CYS A 113 0.02 2.44 5.70
CA CYS A 113 -1.05 1.50 5.40
C CYS A 113 -1.07 0.34 6.42
N HIS A 114 0.10 -0.23 6.75
CA HIS A 114 0.20 -1.22 7.82
C HIS A 114 -0.27 -0.65 9.15
N ALA A 115 0.17 0.55 9.51
CA ALA A 115 -0.23 1.24 10.73
C ALA A 115 -1.75 1.38 10.85
N VAL A 116 -2.41 1.81 9.78
CA VAL A 116 -3.87 1.95 9.70
C VAL A 116 -4.55 0.59 9.83
N ALA A 117 -4.15 -0.40 9.03
CA ALA A 117 -4.74 -1.73 9.06
C ALA A 117 -4.63 -2.38 10.45
N ARG A 118 -3.42 -2.37 11.03
CA ARG A 118 -3.17 -2.85 12.40
C ARG A 118 -4.03 -2.15 13.44
N SER A 119 -4.23 -0.84 13.31
CA SER A 119 -4.96 -0.04 14.30
C SER A 119 -6.46 -0.30 14.35
N VAL A 120 -7.04 -0.78 13.24
CA VAL A 120 -8.48 -1.09 13.14
C VAL A 120 -8.77 -2.59 13.11
N ALA A 121 -7.74 -3.42 13.24
CA ALA A 121 -7.86 -4.86 13.29
C ALA A 121 -8.65 -5.30 14.54
N PRO A 122 -9.61 -6.24 14.41
CA PRO A 122 -10.36 -6.73 15.56
C PRO A 122 -9.45 -7.61 16.44
N VAL A 123 -9.68 -7.58 17.76
CA VAL A 123 -8.86 -8.32 18.75
C VAL A 123 -8.76 -9.82 18.43
N GLN A 124 -9.83 -10.38 17.85
CA GLN A 124 -9.91 -11.78 17.43
C GLN A 124 -8.81 -12.19 16.45
N MET A 125 -8.27 -11.25 15.65
CA MET A 125 -7.18 -11.54 14.71
C MET A 125 -5.92 -12.09 15.39
N THR A 126 -5.76 -11.86 16.70
CA THR A 126 -4.58 -12.30 17.46
C THR A 126 -4.83 -13.57 18.29
N GLN A 127 -6.03 -14.15 18.25
CA GLN A 127 -6.43 -15.28 19.11
C GLN A 127 -5.84 -16.62 18.67
N SER A 128 -5.50 -16.78 17.39
CA SER A 128 -4.87 -17.98 16.87
C SER A 128 -3.74 -17.63 15.92
N GLU A 129 -2.79 -18.55 15.77
CA GLU A 129 -1.67 -18.38 14.85
C GLU A 129 -2.14 -18.17 13.40
N GLN A 130 -3.18 -18.88 12.98
CA GLN A 130 -3.78 -18.75 11.65
C GLN A 130 -4.41 -17.37 11.43
N LEU A 131 -5.17 -16.86 12.41
CA LEU A 131 -5.77 -15.53 12.32
C LEU A 131 -4.70 -14.44 12.34
N ARG A 132 -3.60 -14.65 13.07
CA ARG A 132 -2.46 -13.72 13.10
C ARG A 132 -1.75 -13.68 11.75
N VAL A 133 -1.53 -14.85 11.13
CA VAL A 133 -1.00 -14.93 9.75
C VAL A 133 -1.94 -14.20 8.78
N LEU A 134 -3.25 -14.47 8.86
CA LEU A 134 -4.25 -13.78 8.04
C LEU A 134 -4.19 -12.27 8.23
N GLN A 135 -4.02 -11.79 9.46
CA GLN A 135 -3.89 -10.37 9.76
C GLN A 135 -2.67 -9.77 9.07
N MET A 136 -1.50 -10.38 9.25
CA MET A 136 -0.23 -9.92 8.69
C MET A 136 -0.28 -9.84 7.17
N LEU A 137 -0.85 -10.86 6.52
CA LEU A 137 -0.97 -10.89 5.05
C LEU A 137 -2.05 -9.92 4.56
N LEU A 138 -3.11 -9.68 5.33
CA LEU A 138 -4.12 -8.68 5.00
C LEU A 138 -3.58 -7.25 5.15
N GLU A 139 -2.69 -6.99 6.12
CA GLU A 139 -1.99 -5.70 6.28
C GLU A 139 -1.13 -5.39 5.04
N GLU A 140 -0.35 -6.36 4.56
CA GLU A 140 0.42 -6.25 3.30
C GLU A 140 -0.50 -6.03 2.09
N SER A 141 -1.56 -6.84 1.99
CA SER A 141 -2.52 -6.74 0.89
C SER A 141 -3.21 -5.38 0.86
N PHE A 142 -3.48 -4.79 2.02
CA PHE A 142 -4.04 -3.46 2.15
C PHE A 142 -3.05 -2.39 1.69
N ALA A 143 -1.77 -2.50 2.07
CA ALA A 143 -0.73 -1.60 1.60
C ALA A 143 -0.59 -1.66 0.07
N ASN A 144 -0.49 -2.86 -0.52
CA ASN A 144 -0.38 -3.01 -1.99
C ASN A 144 -1.64 -2.49 -2.71
N THR A 145 -2.83 -2.68 -2.13
CA THR A 145 -4.08 -2.16 -2.70
C THR A 145 -4.12 -0.63 -2.69
N CYS A 146 -3.70 -0.01 -1.59
CA CYS A 146 -3.60 1.44 -1.48
C CYS A 146 -2.62 1.99 -2.52
N GLU A 147 -1.46 1.35 -2.68
CA GLU A 147 -0.45 1.77 -3.66
C GLU A 147 -0.90 1.60 -5.11
N LEU A 148 -1.62 0.53 -5.43
CA LEU A 148 -2.17 0.33 -6.78
C LEU A 148 -3.20 1.42 -7.11
N LEU A 149 -4.11 1.71 -6.18
CA LEU A 149 -5.22 2.63 -6.45
C LEU A 149 -4.80 4.10 -6.38
N ALA A 150 -3.84 4.45 -5.52
CA ALA A 150 -3.35 5.82 -5.38
C ALA A 150 -2.65 6.35 -6.64
N VAL A 151 -2.19 5.46 -7.54
CA VAL A 151 -1.70 5.84 -8.88
C VAL A 151 -2.76 6.60 -9.69
N CYS A 152 -4.07 6.40 -9.44
CA CYS A 152 -5.15 7.09 -10.15
C CYS A 152 -5.04 8.61 -10.06
N ASP A 153 -4.59 9.12 -8.91
CA ASP A 153 -4.44 10.54 -8.63
C ASP A 153 -3.08 11.11 -9.09
N ALA A 154 -2.11 10.26 -9.45
CA ALA A 154 -0.77 10.67 -9.92
C ALA A 154 -0.78 11.17 -11.39
N GLY A 155 -1.35 12.37 -11.54
CA GLY A 155 -1.66 13.07 -12.77
C GLY A 155 -0.47 13.50 -13.61
N GLU A 156 0.30 14.38 -13.01
CA GLU A 156 1.34 15.18 -13.63
C GLU A 156 2.72 14.57 -13.38
N THR A 157 3.71 14.95 -14.20
CA THR A 157 5.07 14.44 -14.05
C THR A 157 5.66 14.67 -12.66
N ALA A 158 5.42 15.83 -12.04
CA ALA A 158 5.89 16.08 -10.66
C ALA A 158 5.22 15.13 -9.66
N HIS A 159 3.90 14.94 -9.77
CA HIS A 159 3.13 14.04 -8.92
C HIS A 159 3.63 12.59 -9.09
N GLN A 160 3.84 12.13 -10.32
CA GLN A 160 4.39 10.79 -10.58
C GLN A 160 5.78 10.61 -9.96
N ILE A 161 6.67 11.57 -10.13
CA ILE A 161 7.99 11.55 -9.51
C ILE A 161 7.87 11.47 -7.98
N PHE A 162 7.04 12.31 -7.38
CA PHE A 162 6.81 12.31 -5.94
C PHE A 162 6.21 10.99 -5.45
N TYR A 163 5.28 10.42 -6.20
CA TYR A 163 4.66 9.15 -5.86
C TYR A 163 5.67 7.99 -5.94
N GLU A 164 6.49 7.94 -6.98
CA GLU A 164 7.53 6.92 -7.18
C GLU A 164 8.51 6.87 -6.01
N ILE A 165 8.94 8.01 -5.49
CA ILE A 165 9.90 8.04 -4.37
C ILE A 165 9.28 7.74 -3.01
N ASN A 166 7.94 7.76 -2.93
CA ASN A 166 7.19 7.57 -1.69
C ASN A 166 6.45 6.21 -1.59
N SER A 167 6.59 5.35 -2.60
CA SER A 167 5.86 4.09 -2.73
C SER A 167 6.78 2.96 -3.19
N TYR A 168 6.47 1.72 -2.81
CA TYR A 168 7.15 0.52 -3.31
C TYR A 168 6.73 0.16 -4.74
N SER A 169 5.45 0.39 -5.08
CA SER A 169 4.88 0.05 -6.38
C SER A 169 4.19 1.24 -7.03
N PHE A 170 4.37 1.39 -8.34
CA PHE A 170 3.84 2.51 -9.13
C PHE A 170 3.63 2.08 -10.59
N LEU A 171 2.45 1.53 -10.89
CA LEU A 171 2.06 1.07 -12.24
C LEU A 171 1.35 2.19 -13.01
N PHE A 172 2.08 3.25 -13.38
CA PHE A 172 1.50 4.44 -14.01
C PHE A 172 0.79 4.15 -15.34
N GLU A 173 1.22 3.12 -16.07
CA GLU A 173 0.62 2.64 -17.31
C GLU A 173 -0.81 2.10 -17.12
N GLU A 174 -1.13 1.57 -15.94
CA GLU A 174 -2.46 1.03 -15.62
C GLU A 174 -3.43 2.11 -15.13
N ARG A 175 -2.96 3.34 -14.92
CA ARG A 175 -3.76 4.45 -14.36
C ARG A 175 -5.07 4.69 -15.09
N ALA A 176 -5.04 4.72 -16.42
CA ALA A 176 -6.22 4.99 -17.23
C ALA A 176 -7.25 3.86 -17.12
N HIS A 177 -6.78 2.61 -17.10
CA HIS A 177 -7.61 1.42 -16.91
C HIS A 177 -8.25 1.42 -15.52
N LEU A 178 -7.46 1.62 -14.46
CA LEU A 178 -7.92 1.69 -13.07
C LEU A 178 -8.95 2.82 -12.86
N SER A 179 -8.66 4.01 -13.39
CA SER A 179 -9.57 5.17 -13.30
C SER A 179 -10.91 4.89 -14.00
N SER A 180 -10.87 4.25 -15.16
CA SER A 180 -12.08 3.82 -15.89
C SER A 180 -12.86 2.77 -15.10
N LEU A 181 -12.18 1.79 -14.51
CA LEU A 181 -12.80 0.75 -13.68
C LEU A 181 -13.53 1.35 -12.48
N LEU A 182 -12.87 2.23 -11.72
CA LEU A 182 -13.44 2.91 -10.55
C LEU A 182 -14.61 3.84 -10.92
N LYS A 183 -14.61 4.41 -12.13
CA LYS A 183 -15.71 5.24 -12.63
C LYS A 183 -16.94 4.43 -13.05
N ASN A 184 -16.73 3.23 -13.61
CA ASN A 184 -17.77 2.41 -14.23
C ASN A 184 -18.29 1.27 -13.33
N MET A 185 -17.70 1.10 -12.15
CA MET A 185 -18.07 0.09 -11.17
C MET A 185 -18.13 0.71 -9.78
N ASN A 186 -18.77 0.04 -8.83
CA ASN A 186 -18.76 0.48 -7.43
C ASN A 186 -17.31 0.46 -6.90
N PRO A 187 -16.71 1.62 -6.52
CA PRO A 187 -15.33 1.69 -6.07
C PRO A 187 -15.03 0.80 -4.86
N LYS A 188 -16.00 0.64 -3.94
CA LYS A 188 -15.84 -0.23 -2.76
C LYS A 188 -15.75 -1.69 -3.15
N LEU A 189 -16.55 -2.12 -4.14
CA LEU A 189 -16.48 -3.48 -4.67
C LEU A 189 -15.12 -3.73 -5.32
N VAL A 190 -14.68 -2.83 -6.20
CA VAL A 190 -13.38 -2.93 -6.87
C VAL A 190 -12.25 -3.03 -5.85
N THR A 191 -12.24 -2.12 -4.87
CA THR A 191 -11.22 -2.09 -3.81
C THR A 191 -11.19 -3.37 -3.00
N LEU A 192 -12.35 -3.91 -2.59
CA LEU A 192 -12.40 -5.14 -1.82
C LEU A 192 -11.96 -6.36 -2.64
N VAL A 193 -12.34 -6.41 -3.92
CA VAL A 193 -11.86 -7.46 -4.83
C VAL A 193 -10.35 -7.41 -4.95
N LEU A 194 -9.75 -6.23 -5.15
CA LEU A 194 -8.30 -6.08 -5.24
C LEU A 194 -7.60 -6.44 -3.93
N LEU A 195 -8.13 -6.01 -2.79
CA LEU A 195 -7.63 -6.37 -1.46
C LEU A 195 -7.58 -7.89 -1.25
N LEU A 196 -8.68 -8.59 -1.55
CA LEU A 196 -8.74 -10.05 -1.42
C LEU A 196 -7.88 -10.75 -2.47
N THR A 197 -7.69 -10.17 -3.66
CA THR A 197 -6.82 -10.74 -4.70
C THR A 197 -5.35 -10.60 -4.33
N TYR A 198 -4.92 -9.45 -3.80
CA TYR A 198 -3.59 -9.32 -3.21
C TYR A 198 -3.39 -10.30 -2.05
N LEU A 199 -4.43 -10.59 -1.27
CA LEU A 199 -4.36 -11.61 -0.24
C LEU A 199 -4.04 -12.99 -0.83
N PHE A 200 -4.70 -13.40 -1.91
CA PHE A 200 -4.32 -14.63 -2.64
C PHE A 200 -2.85 -14.60 -3.08
N SER A 201 -2.40 -13.50 -3.67
CA SER A 201 -1.00 -13.32 -4.09
C SER A 201 -0.01 -13.47 -2.91
N ASN A 202 -0.33 -12.87 -1.76
CA ASN A 202 0.47 -12.94 -0.53
C ASN A 202 0.43 -14.33 0.14
N TYR A 203 -0.61 -15.13 -0.15
CA TYR A 203 -0.69 -16.55 0.15
C TYR A 203 0.05 -17.44 -0.88
N LEU A 204 0.82 -16.83 -1.79
CA LEU A 204 1.62 -17.50 -2.82
C LEU A 204 0.80 -18.26 -3.87
N PHE A 205 -0.47 -17.88 -4.08
CA PHE A 205 -1.21 -18.33 -5.26
C PHE A 205 -0.68 -17.60 -6.50
N ASP A 206 -0.60 -18.31 -7.63
CA ASP A 206 -0.17 -17.75 -8.92
C ASP A 206 -1.31 -17.03 -9.64
N GLU A 207 -2.54 -17.47 -9.43
CA GLU A 207 -3.75 -16.89 -9.99
C GLU A 207 -4.98 -17.24 -9.15
N ILE A 208 -6.11 -16.58 -9.43
CA ILE A 208 -7.44 -17.02 -8.99
C ILE A 208 -8.26 -17.54 -10.16
N ASP A 209 -8.92 -18.68 -9.95
CA ASP A 209 -9.84 -19.24 -10.92
C ASP A 209 -11.20 -18.51 -10.92
N ASP A 210 -12.04 -18.83 -11.89
CA ASP A 210 -13.36 -18.21 -12.04
C ASP A 210 -14.32 -18.50 -10.88
N SER A 211 -14.15 -19.65 -10.23
CA SER A 211 -14.98 -20.04 -9.09
C SER A 211 -14.65 -19.19 -7.85
N THR A 212 -13.35 -18.99 -7.60
CA THR A 212 -12.82 -18.17 -6.51
C THR A 212 -13.12 -16.69 -6.73
N LEU A 213 -12.94 -16.18 -7.96
CA LEU A 213 -13.29 -14.79 -8.27
C LEU A 213 -14.78 -14.51 -8.01
N LYS A 214 -15.67 -15.46 -8.33
CA LYS A 214 -17.11 -15.32 -8.00
C LYS A 214 -17.35 -15.27 -6.48
N ARG A 215 -16.63 -16.07 -5.69
CA ARG A 215 -16.69 -16.01 -4.22
C ARG A 215 -16.23 -14.66 -3.70
N VAL A 216 -15.10 -14.15 -4.19
CA VAL A 216 -14.55 -12.83 -3.84
C VAL A 216 -15.55 -11.71 -4.17
N ILE A 217 -16.15 -11.73 -5.36
CA ILE A 217 -17.18 -10.76 -5.76
C ILE A 217 -18.40 -10.84 -4.83
N LYS A 218 -18.85 -12.06 -4.48
CA LYS A 218 -19.99 -12.27 -3.57
C LYS A 218 -19.71 -11.69 -2.18
N ILE A 219 -18.50 -11.88 -1.65
CA ILE A 219 -18.06 -11.28 -0.38
C ILE A 219 -18.09 -9.75 -0.48
N ALA A 220 -17.56 -9.20 -1.58
CA ALA A 220 -17.50 -7.75 -1.83
C ALA A 220 -18.86 -7.07 -2.00
N GLN A 221 -19.86 -7.79 -2.52
CA GLN A 221 -21.20 -7.25 -2.78
C GLN A 221 -22.08 -7.12 -1.54
N SER A 222 -21.70 -7.74 -0.42
CA SER A 222 -22.36 -7.61 0.89
C SER A 222 -23.91 -7.58 0.81
N LYS A 223 -24.52 -8.69 0.36
CA LYS A 223 -25.98 -8.93 0.18
C LYS A 223 -26.64 -8.30 -1.05
N SER A 224 -25.89 -7.66 -1.95
CA SER A 224 -26.43 -7.23 -3.25
C SER A 224 -26.44 -8.41 -4.23
N ASP A 225 -27.59 -8.70 -4.84
CA ASP A 225 -27.74 -9.67 -5.94
C ASP A 225 -27.40 -9.06 -7.32
N ALA A 226 -26.81 -7.86 -7.35
CA ALA A 226 -26.48 -7.19 -8.60
C ALA A 226 -25.37 -7.94 -9.37
N THR A 227 -25.73 -8.64 -10.43
CA THR A 227 -24.76 -9.31 -11.29
C THR A 227 -23.95 -8.29 -12.08
N LEU A 228 -22.62 -8.44 -12.10
CA LEU A 228 -21.75 -7.64 -12.96
C LEU A 228 -22.03 -7.98 -14.45
N SER A 229 -22.01 -6.97 -15.31
CA SER A 229 -22.08 -7.21 -16.76
C SER A 229 -20.84 -7.95 -17.26
N VAL A 230 -20.92 -8.60 -18.42
CA VAL A 230 -19.79 -9.30 -19.06
C VAL A 230 -18.59 -8.36 -19.26
N ALA A 231 -18.85 -7.10 -19.65
CA ALA A 231 -17.81 -6.09 -19.83
C ALA A 231 -17.14 -5.71 -18.49
N GLN A 232 -17.91 -5.54 -17.42
CA GLN A 232 -17.38 -5.26 -16.08
C GLN A 232 -16.55 -6.43 -15.56
N LEU A 233 -17.02 -7.67 -15.73
CA LEU A 233 -16.27 -8.85 -15.31
C LEU A 233 -14.96 -8.99 -16.09
N LYS A 234 -14.98 -8.74 -17.41
CA LYS A 234 -13.77 -8.73 -18.23
C LYS A 234 -12.76 -7.68 -17.76
N SER A 235 -13.24 -6.46 -17.50
CA SER A 235 -12.38 -5.38 -17.00
C SER A 235 -11.79 -5.73 -15.63
N LEU A 236 -12.61 -6.25 -14.71
CA LEU A 236 -12.19 -6.65 -13.38
C LEU A 236 -11.13 -7.77 -13.43
N ARG A 237 -11.32 -8.78 -14.30
CA ARG A 237 -10.33 -9.85 -14.52
C ARG A 237 -8.99 -9.32 -14.99
N GLN A 238 -8.97 -8.32 -15.86
CA GLN A 238 -7.73 -7.70 -16.32
C GLN A 238 -6.99 -7.05 -15.14
N THR A 239 -7.72 -6.33 -14.29
CA THR A 239 -7.13 -5.66 -13.12
C THR A 239 -6.65 -6.65 -12.04
N VAL A 240 -7.40 -7.73 -11.81
CA VAL A 240 -7.04 -8.80 -10.88
C VAL A 240 -5.68 -9.42 -11.21
N LYS A 241 -5.33 -9.52 -12.50
CA LYS A 241 -4.01 -10.04 -12.91
C LYS A 241 -2.85 -9.16 -12.41
N LEU A 242 -3.06 -7.86 -12.24
CA LEU A 242 -2.05 -6.95 -11.72
C LEU A 242 -1.66 -7.29 -10.27
N CYS A 243 -2.55 -7.91 -9.50
CA CYS A 243 -2.23 -8.32 -8.13
C CYS A 243 -1.22 -9.49 -8.08
N PHE A 244 -1.08 -10.25 -9.18
CA PHE A 244 -0.20 -11.40 -9.28
C PHE A 244 1.14 -11.09 -9.97
N THR A 245 1.38 -9.85 -10.40
CA THR A 245 2.65 -9.42 -10.99
C THR A 245 3.72 -9.05 -9.96
N LEU A 246 3.41 -9.17 -8.66
CA LEU A 246 4.39 -9.05 -7.59
C LEU A 246 5.50 -10.10 -7.77
N ASP A 247 6.75 -9.66 -7.65
CA ASP A 247 7.93 -10.53 -7.82
C ASP A 247 7.86 -11.74 -6.87
N GLU A 248 8.14 -12.93 -7.40
CA GLU A 248 8.01 -14.18 -6.65
C GLU A 248 9.03 -14.26 -5.50
N SER A 249 10.24 -13.76 -5.73
CA SER A 249 11.28 -13.71 -4.69
C SER A 249 10.86 -12.74 -3.58
N PHE A 250 10.27 -11.60 -3.93
CA PHE A 250 9.67 -10.67 -2.98
C PHE A 250 8.55 -11.34 -2.19
N LYS A 251 7.58 -12.00 -2.83
CA LYS A 251 6.47 -12.69 -2.14
C LYS A 251 6.99 -13.74 -1.16
N LEU A 252 7.91 -14.60 -1.60
CA LEU A 252 8.48 -15.66 -0.77
C LEU A 252 9.30 -15.12 0.39
N VAL A 253 10.18 -14.14 0.14
CA VAL A 253 11.00 -13.54 1.19
C VAL A 253 10.12 -12.76 2.15
N THR A 254 9.29 -11.84 1.68
CA THR A 254 8.42 -11.01 2.51
C THR A 254 7.51 -11.87 3.37
N THR A 255 6.74 -12.80 2.77
CA THR A 255 5.84 -13.66 3.56
C THR A 255 6.60 -14.60 4.49
N SER A 256 7.53 -15.42 4.00
CA SER A 256 8.16 -16.44 4.85
C SER A 256 9.13 -15.86 5.89
N PHE A 257 9.85 -14.79 5.55
CA PHE A 257 10.77 -14.14 6.47
C PHE A 257 10.02 -13.36 7.53
N TYR A 258 9.01 -12.56 7.14
CA TYR A 258 8.24 -11.76 8.09
C TYR A 258 7.47 -12.62 9.10
N LEU A 259 6.86 -13.72 8.64
CA LEU A 259 6.20 -14.68 9.53
C LEU A 259 7.19 -15.29 10.54
N ARG A 260 8.39 -15.67 10.10
CA ARG A 260 9.43 -16.21 11.00
C ARG A 260 9.93 -15.19 12.01
N LEU A 261 10.15 -13.94 11.60
CA LEU A 261 10.52 -12.84 12.51
C LEU A 261 9.45 -12.61 13.60
N ASN A 262 8.20 -12.93 13.28
CA ASN A 262 7.06 -12.85 14.19
C ASN A 262 6.84 -14.11 15.06
N GLY A 263 7.76 -15.07 15.00
CA GLY A 263 7.71 -16.28 15.83
C GLY A 263 6.85 -17.40 15.27
N ILE A 264 6.39 -17.32 14.01
CA ILE A 264 5.71 -18.42 13.32
C ILE A 264 6.79 -19.43 12.89
N LYS A 265 6.92 -20.52 13.66
CA LYS A 265 8.03 -21.49 13.54
C LYS A 265 7.76 -22.64 12.56
N THR A 266 6.49 -22.86 12.26
CA THR A 266 5.96 -23.92 11.41
C THR A 266 6.24 -23.63 9.95
N ASP A 267 6.28 -24.69 9.12
CA ASP A 267 6.43 -24.56 7.68
C ASP A 267 5.39 -23.58 7.13
N THR A 268 5.86 -22.49 6.50
CA THR A 268 5.03 -21.44 5.92
C THR A 268 3.93 -22.02 5.05
N ARG A 269 4.21 -23.09 4.28
CA ARG A 269 3.20 -23.72 3.42
C ARG A 269 2.00 -24.25 4.18
N ARG A 270 2.17 -24.74 5.42
CA ARG A 270 1.05 -25.23 6.25
C ARG A 270 0.13 -24.11 6.72
N HIS A 271 0.67 -22.90 6.90
CA HIS A 271 -0.14 -21.73 7.24
C HIS A 271 -0.80 -21.08 6.04
N LEU A 272 -0.31 -21.36 4.83
CA LEU A 272 -0.88 -20.84 3.60
C LEU A 272 -1.91 -21.80 2.99
N ASP A 273 -1.87 -23.08 3.33
CA ASP A 273 -2.83 -24.11 2.89
C ASP A 273 -4.13 -24.09 3.72
N PHE A 274 -4.88 -22.98 3.68
CA PHE A 274 -6.25 -22.94 4.20
C PHE A 274 -7.16 -21.98 3.41
N ASP A 275 -8.45 -22.31 3.37
CA ASP A 275 -9.48 -21.51 2.70
C ASP A 275 -9.87 -20.29 3.57
N PHE A 276 -9.05 -19.24 3.51
CA PHE A 276 -9.28 -18.01 4.27
C PHE A 276 -10.60 -17.30 3.92
N LEU A 277 -11.16 -17.54 2.73
CA LEU A 277 -12.45 -16.95 2.35
C LEU A 277 -13.58 -17.41 3.27
N LYS A 278 -13.51 -18.63 3.83
CA LYS A 278 -14.52 -19.12 4.79
C LYS A 278 -14.66 -18.21 6.01
N TYR A 279 -13.56 -17.63 6.47
CA TYR A 279 -13.58 -16.68 7.57
C TYR A 279 -14.35 -15.41 7.19
N PHE A 280 -14.12 -14.87 5.99
CA PHE A 280 -14.87 -13.70 5.52
C PHE A 280 -16.33 -14.02 5.16
N GLU A 281 -16.64 -15.27 4.81
CA GLU A 281 -18.01 -15.72 4.53
C GLU A 281 -18.84 -15.90 5.81
N SER A 282 -18.22 -16.33 6.91
CA SER A 282 -18.91 -16.73 8.15
C SER A 282 -18.78 -15.74 9.32
N GLU A 283 -17.68 -14.98 9.41
CA GLU A 283 -17.38 -14.14 10.57
C GLU A 283 -17.71 -12.67 10.32
N LYS A 284 -18.78 -12.17 10.97
CA LYS A 284 -19.23 -10.79 10.83
C LYS A 284 -18.14 -9.76 11.15
N ASN A 285 -17.36 -9.99 12.22
CA ASN A 285 -16.31 -9.07 12.63
C ASN A 285 -15.22 -8.90 11.55
N LEU A 286 -14.92 -9.96 10.80
CA LEU A 286 -13.94 -9.91 9.72
C LEU A 286 -14.51 -9.22 8.48
N GLN A 287 -15.79 -9.42 8.18
CA GLN A 287 -16.47 -8.63 7.14
C GLN A 287 -16.46 -7.13 7.47
N ASP A 288 -16.75 -6.78 8.73
CA ASP A 288 -16.76 -5.39 9.18
C ASP A 288 -15.33 -4.79 9.18
N TYR A 289 -14.31 -5.59 9.48
CA TYR A 289 -12.91 -5.19 9.32
C TYR A 289 -12.57 -4.89 7.85
N LEU A 290 -12.89 -5.77 6.90
CA LEU A 290 -12.67 -5.51 5.46
C LEU A 290 -13.38 -4.23 4.99
N ARG A 291 -14.63 -4.02 5.41
CA ARG A 291 -15.38 -2.79 5.08
C ARG A 291 -14.72 -1.56 5.67
N THR A 292 -14.18 -1.66 6.88
CA THR A 292 -13.47 -0.58 7.55
C THR A 292 -12.21 -0.20 6.78
N LEU A 293 -11.41 -1.18 6.34
CA LEU A 293 -10.23 -0.96 5.49
C LEU A 293 -10.61 -0.24 4.19
N VAL A 294 -11.64 -0.73 3.50
CA VAL A 294 -12.10 -0.13 2.23
C VAL A 294 -12.59 1.31 2.40
N ASN A 295 -13.06 1.72 3.57
CA ASN A 295 -13.46 3.11 3.80
C ASN A 295 -12.27 4.09 3.90
N PHE A 296 -11.02 3.60 4.02
CA PHE A 296 -9.82 4.42 3.96
C PHE A 296 -9.33 4.70 2.53
N ILE A 297 -9.94 4.07 1.53
CA ILE A 297 -9.66 4.24 0.11
C ILE A 297 -10.81 5.05 -0.50
#